data_AF-A0A9C7Z6G3-F1
#
_entry.id   AF-A0A9C7Z6G3-F1
#
_cell.length_a   1.000
_cell.length_b   1.000
_cell.length_c   1.000
_cell.angle_alpha   90.00
_cell.angle_beta   90.00
_cell.angle_gamma   90.00
#
_symmetry.space_group_name_H-M   'P 1'
#
loop_
_entity.id
_entity.type
_entity.pdbx_description
1 polymer ?
#
loop_
_entity_poly.entity_id
_entity_poly.type
_entity_poly.pdbx_seq_one_letter_code
_entity_poly.pdbx_strand_id
1 'polypeptide(L)'
;MSLITRVYEPIEKGRFHHPLVLRLLMPVINFVQRIKEEEYVVRKDDDGQVVARCKYSASLRGKGVNGISVRLDPAYPELAGPIVRLMLHKIVSRSPKLRMEIGIPRWTPAVVEAAESLGFEKRVEYLKMGLVL
;
A
#
# COMPACT_ATOMS: atom_id res chain seq x y z
N MET A 1 30.16 -11.16 -27.37
CA MET A 1 29.07 -10.67 -26.50
C MET A 1 29.02 -11.58 -25.27
N SER A 2 29.53 -11.10 -24.13
CA SER A 2 29.55 -11.87 -22.88
C SER A 2 28.19 -11.77 -22.20
N LEU A 3 27.52 -12.90 -22.00
CA LEU A 3 26.30 -13.02 -21.21
C LEU A 3 26.70 -12.84 -19.74
N ILE A 4 26.34 -11.71 -19.13
CA ILE A 4 26.45 -11.52 -17.68
C ILE A 4 25.33 -12.36 -17.04
N THR A 5 25.62 -13.63 -16.77
CA THR A 5 24.81 -14.46 -15.88
C THR A 5 24.94 -13.90 -14.47
N ARG A 6 23.92 -13.16 -14.00
CA ARG A 6 23.83 -12.79 -12.60
C ARG A 6 23.69 -14.06 -11.77
N VAL A 7 24.74 -14.39 -11.03
CA VAL A 7 24.74 -15.50 -10.07
C VAL A 7 23.68 -15.20 -9.01
N TYR A 8 22.80 -16.18 -8.77
CA TYR A 8 21.76 -16.06 -7.75
C TYR A 8 22.41 -15.99 -6.37
N GLU A 9 22.28 -14.84 -5.69
CA GLU A 9 22.60 -14.73 -4.26
C GLU A 9 21.41 -15.24 -3.45
N PRO A 10 21.61 -16.23 -2.56
CA PRO A 10 20.54 -16.72 -1.70
C PRO A 10 20.04 -15.63 -0.75
N ILE A 11 18.72 -15.58 -0.57
CA ILE A 11 18.03 -14.61 0.28
C ILE A 11 18.45 -14.83 1.75
N GLU A 12 19.38 -14.01 2.24
CA GLU A 12 19.68 -13.91 3.67
C GLU A 12 18.55 -13.15 4.39
N LYS A 13 17.69 -13.86 5.12
CA LYS A 13 16.54 -13.27 5.84
C LYS A 13 16.91 -12.01 6.62
N GLY A 14 18.08 -11.98 7.26
CA GLY A 14 18.56 -10.84 8.05
C GLY A 14 18.70 -9.52 7.27
N ARG A 15 19.03 -9.57 5.97
CA ARG A 15 19.17 -8.36 5.12
C ARG A 15 17.84 -7.69 4.79
N PHE A 16 16.73 -8.41 4.91
CA PHE A 16 15.39 -7.93 4.55
C PHE A 16 14.54 -7.54 5.76
N HIS A 17 15.05 -7.72 6.98
CA HIS A 17 14.38 -7.24 8.18
C HIS A 17 14.75 -5.78 8.45
N HIS A 18 13.75 -4.93 8.64
CA HIS A 18 14.01 -3.59 9.15
C HIS A 18 14.65 -3.70 10.55
N PRO A 19 15.75 -2.95 10.82
CA PRO A 19 16.33 -2.89 12.15
C PRO A 19 15.27 -2.47 13.18
N LEU A 20 15.25 -3.12 14.35
CA LEU A 20 14.28 -2.80 15.42
C LEU A 20 14.33 -1.32 15.83
N VAL A 21 15.53 -0.72 15.80
CA VAL A 21 15.74 0.71 16.07
C VAL A 21 14.96 1.58 15.09
N LEU A 22 14.91 1.21 13.80
CA LEU A 22 14.19 1.98 12.79
C LEU A 22 12.68 1.95 13.06
N ARG A 23 12.14 0.82 13.53
CA ARG A 23 10.73 0.70 13.91
C ARG A 23 10.35 1.63 15.05
N LEU A 24 11.24 1.80 16.03
CA LEU A 24 11.03 2.71 17.17
C LEU A 24 11.13 4.19 16.77
N LEU A 25 11.97 4.51 15.78
CA LEU A 25 12.12 5.89 15.31
C LEU A 25 10.99 6.35 14.39
N MET A 26 10.31 5.44 13.69
CA MET A 26 9.26 5.82 12.73
C MET A 26 8.14 6.70 13.32
N PRO A 27 7.57 6.43 14.51
CA PRO A 27 6.59 7.32 15.12
C PRO A 27 7.11 8.74 15.33
N VAL A 28 8.37 8.89 15.75
CA VAL A 28 9.02 10.19 15.98
C VAL A 28 9.25 10.92 14.67
N ILE A 29 9.77 10.22 13.65
CA ILE A 29 9.96 10.77 12.31
C ILE A 29 8.62 11.25 11.74
N ASN A 30 7.58 10.41 11.82
CA ASN A 30 6.24 10.76 11.35
C ASN A 30 5.66 11.96 12.09
N PHE A 31 5.85 12.03 13.41
CA PHE A 31 5.44 13.18 14.22
C PHE A 31 6.12 14.47 13.77
N VAL A 32 7.45 14.47 13.63
CA VAL A 32 8.23 15.63 13.13
C VAL A 32 7.82 15.99 11.70
N GLN A 33 7.59 14.99 10.85
CA GLN A 33 7.12 15.17 9.48
C GLN A 33 5.65 15.57 9.39
N ARG A 34 4.91 15.55 10.51
CA ARG A 34 3.46 15.77 10.57
C ARG A 34 2.72 14.89 9.55
N ILE A 35 3.11 13.62 9.49
CA ILE A 35 2.48 12.59 8.69
C ILE A 35 1.73 11.68 9.64
N LYS A 36 0.45 11.43 9.36
CA LYS A 36 -0.32 10.41 10.06
C LYS A 36 -0.41 9.17 9.18
N GLU A 37 0.16 8.09 9.66
CA GLU A 37 0.16 6.79 8.99
C GLU A 37 -0.45 5.74 9.90
N GLU A 38 -1.33 4.91 9.35
CA GLU A 38 -1.89 3.75 10.04
C GLU A 38 -1.98 2.58 9.05
N GLU A 39 -1.82 1.38 9.59
CA GLU A 39 -1.84 0.14 8.85
C GLU A 39 -2.82 -0.83 9.50
N TYR A 40 -3.56 -1.54 8.66
CA TYR A 40 -4.66 -2.41 9.02
C TYR A 40 -4.48 -3.77 8.35
N VAL A 41 -4.88 -4.80 9.08
CA VAL A 41 -4.89 -6.19 8.62
C VAL A 41 -6.32 -6.69 8.78
N VAL A 42 -6.91 -7.14 7.66
CA VAL A 42 -8.23 -7.76 7.65
C VAL A 42 -8.03 -9.26 7.79
N ARG A 43 -8.72 -9.85 8.77
CA ARG A 43 -8.71 -11.28 9.03
C ARG A 43 -10.11 -11.84 8.87
N LYS A 44 -10.20 -13.07 8.41
CA LYS A 44 -11.43 -13.84 8.43
C LYS A 44 -11.75 -14.28 9.86
N ASP A 45 -13.02 -14.24 10.25
CA ASP A 45 -13.44 -14.54 11.61
C ASP A 45 -13.29 -16.03 11.98
N ASP A 46 -13.48 -16.92 11.00
CA ASP A 46 -13.49 -18.37 11.23
C ASP A 46 -12.10 -18.94 11.57
N ASP A 47 -11.06 -18.55 10.82
CA ASP A 47 -9.73 -19.17 10.87
C ASP A 47 -8.60 -18.16 11.13
N GLY A 48 -8.91 -16.87 11.25
CA GLY A 48 -7.94 -15.80 11.43
C GLY A 48 -7.05 -15.54 10.21
N GLN A 49 -7.36 -16.14 9.05
CA GLN A 49 -6.58 -15.97 7.83
C GLN A 49 -6.57 -14.49 7.42
N VAL A 50 -5.38 -13.97 7.12
CA VAL A 50 -5.22 -12.60 6.61
C VAL A 50 -5.65 -12.56 5.15
N VAL A 51 -6.74 -11.85 4.87
CA VAL A 51 -7.31 -11.71 3.52
C VAL A 51 -6.99 -10.35 2.88
N ALA A 52 -6.61 -9.36 3.69
CA ALA A 52 -6.13 -8.08 3.17
C ALA A 52 -5.18 -7.36 4.12
N ARG A 53 -4.31 -6.54 3.55
CA ARG A 53 -3.49 -5.56 4.26
C ARG A 53 -3.63 -4.22 3.56
N CYS A 54 -3.95 -3.19 4.32
CA CYS A 54 -4.09 -1.84 3.79
C CYS A 54 -3.45 -0.82 4.71
N LYS A 55 -2.98 0.26 4.12
CA LYS A 55 -2.31 1.35 4.81
C LYS A 55 -2.69 2.65 4.15
N TYR A 56 -2.81 3.70 4.96
CA TYR A 56 -2.91 5.06 4.46
C TYR A 56 -1.83 5.93 5.09
N SER A 57 -1.45 6.99 4.37
CA SER A 57 -0.57 8.05 4.85
C SER A 57 -1.18 9.40 4.50
N ALA A 58 -1.41 10.24 5.51
CA ALA A 58 -2.01 11.56 5.37
C ALA A 58 -1.02 12.65 5.81
N SER A 59 -0.75 13.61 4.93
CA SER A 59 0.05 14.78 5.29
C SER A 59 -0.82 15.79 6.05
N LEU A 60 -0.41 16.12 7.27
CA LEU A 60 -1.04 17.13 8.11
C LEU A 60 -0.39 18.52 7.95
N ARG A 61 0.61 18.66 7.07
CA ARG A 61 1.28 19.94 6.79
C ARG A 61 0.48 20.85 5.85
N GLY A 62 -0.61 20.37 5.25
CA GLY A 62 -1.36 21.09 4.22
C GLY A 62 -0.63 21.19 2.87
N LYS A 63 0.45 20.41 2.68
CA LYS A 63 1.18 20.26 1.41
C LYS A 63 1.66 18.83 1.24
N GLY A 64 1.99 18.45 0.00
CA GLY A 64 2.39 17.09 -0.36
C GLY A 64 1.24 16.26 -0.94
N VAL A 65 1.33 14.95 -0.78
CA VAL A 65 0.38 13.98 -1.36
C VAL A 65 -0.04 12.99 -0.28
N ASN A 66 -1.32 12.59 -0.28
CA ASN A 66 -1.81 11.52 0.56
C ASN A 66 -1.71 10.18 -0.18
N GLY A 67 -1.35 9.12 0.52
CA GLY A 67 -1.11 7.80 -0.07
C GLY A 67 -2.04 6.74 0.49
N ILE A 68 -2.53 5.86 -0.38
CA ILE A 68 -3.21 4.61 -0.04
C ILE A 68 -2.42 3.45 -0.64
N SER A 69 -2.27 2.37 0.13
CA SER A 69 -1.79 1.08 -0.37
C SER A 69 -2.74 -0.02 0.07
N VAL A 70 -3.17 -0.85 -0.88
CA VAL A 70 -4.05 -1.99 -0.63
C VAL A 70 -3.42 -3.23 -1.24
N ARG A 71 -3.37 -4.31 -0.46
CA ARG A 71 -3.09 -5.66 -0.91
C ARG A 71 -4.27 -6.52 -0.48
N LEU A 72 -5.05 -6.96 -1.44
CA LEU A 72 -6.24 -7.77 -1.24
C LEU A 72 -6.00 -9.15 -1.86
N ASP A 73 -6.34 -10.20 -1.16
CA ASP A 73 -6.37 -11.55 -1.72
C ASP A 73 -7.43 -11.61 -2.84
N PRO A 74 -7.08 -12.05 -4.07
CA PRO A 74 -8.03 -12.10 -5.19
C PRO A 74 -9.22 -13.02 -4.97
N ALA A 75 -9.15 -13.94 -4.00
CA ALA A 75 -10.28 -14.80 -3.63
C ALA A 75 -11.43 -14.04 -2.95
N TYR A 76 -11.22 -12.79 -2.52
CA TYR A 76 -12.19 -11.97 -1.78
C TYR A 76 -12.42 -10.58 -2.42
N PRO A 77 -12.80 -10.50 -3.70
CA PRO A 77 -12.93 -9.24 -4.43
C PRO A 77 -13.98 -8.28 -3.84
N GLU A 78 -15.01 -8.81 -3.18
CA GLU A 78 -16.09 -8.06 -2.54
C GLU A 78 -15.60 -7.09 -1.46
N LEU A 79 -14.43 -7.35 -0.87
CA LEU A 79 -13.82 -6.50 0.14
C LEU A 79 -13.17 -5.24 -0.44
N ALA A 80 -12.90 -5.19 -1.74
CA ALA A 80 -12.21 -4.07 -2.39
C ALA A 80 -12.92 -2.73 -2.16
N GLY A 81 -14.22 -2.66 -2.46
CA GLY A 81 -15.04 -1.45 -2.30
C GLY A 81 -15.04 -0.91 -0.87
N PRO A 82 -15.43 -1.72 0.14
CA PRO A 82 -15.37 -1.33 1.54
C PRO A 82 -13.97 -0.87 2.00
N ILE A 83 -12.91 -1.59 1.63
CA ILE A 83 -11.54 -1.24 2.02
C ILE A 83 -11.12 0.11 1.44
N VAL A 84 -11.33 0.35 0.14
CA VAL A 84 -10.93 1.61 -0.49
C VAL A 84 -11.74 2.78 0.08
N ARG A 85 -13.05 2.60 0.29
CA ARG A 85 -13.90 3.62 0.96
C ARG A 85 -13.43 3.95 2.38
N LEU A 86 -13.09 2.93 3.17
CA LEU A 86 -12.59 3.14 4.52
C LEU A 86 -11.28 3.93 4.52
N MET A 87 -10.32 3.55 3.67
CA MET A 87 -9.03 4.26 3.58
C MET A 87 -9.22 5.70 3.11
N LEU A 88 -10.10 5.92 2.12
CA LEU A 88 -10.44 7.25 1.63
C LEU A 88 -11.05 8.11 2.75
N HIS A 89 -12.04 7.58 3.48
CA HIS A 89 -12.67 8.28 4.59
C HIS A 89 -11.64 8.69 5.66
N LYS A 90 -10.72 7.78 6.02
CA LYS A 90 -9.65 8.04 6.99
C LYS A 90 -8.68 9.15 6.55
N ILE A 91 -8.43 9.29 5.25
CA ILE A 91 -7.61 10.38 4.70
C ILE A 91 -8.41 11.68 4.70
N VAL A 92 -9.62 11.69 4.12
CA VAL A 92 -10.46 12.88 3.98
C VAL A 92 -10.76 13.50 5.34
N SER A 93 -11.00 12.69 6.37
CA SER A 93 -11.24 13.18 7.73
C SER A 93 -10.04 13.89 8.37
N ARG A 94 -8.83 13.79 7.77
CA ARG A 94 -7.58 14.35 8.31
C ARG A 94 -6.91 15.35 7.37
N SER A 95 -7.01 15.16 6.06
CA SER A 95 -6.32 15.94 5.03
C SER A 95 -7.17 16.00 3.75
N PRO A 96 -8.31 16.70 3.76
CA PRO A 96 -9.31 16.65 2.69
C PRO A 96 -8.88 17.37 1.39
N LYS A 97 -7.93 18.30 1.45
CA LYS A 97 -7.59 19.21 0.34
C LYS A 97 -6.41 18.76 -0.51
N LEU A 98 -5.72 17.70 -0.11
CA LEU A 98 -4.53 17.23 -0.83
C LEU A 98 -4.88 16.15 -1.83
N ARG A 99 -4.13 16.15 -2.92
CA ARG A 99 -4.20 15.10 -3.93
C ARG A 99 -3.91 13.74 -3.30
N MET A 100 -4.66 12.74 -3.73
CA MET A 100 -4.55 11.37 -3.27
C MET A 100 -3.97 10.49 -4.35
N GLU A 101 -3.11 9.56 -3.94
CA GLU A 101 -2.53 8.55 -4.80
C GLU A 101 -2.75 7.18 -4.18
N ILE A 102 -3.09 6.21 -5.03
CA ILE A 102 -3.26 4.83 -4.65
C ILE A 102 -2.34 3.96 -5.50
N GLY A 103 -1.53 3.13 -4.84
CA GLY A 103 -0.69 2.13 -5.49
C GLY A 103 -1.38 0.76 -5.45
N ILE A 104 -1.80 0.27 -6.61
CA ILE A 104 -2.55 -0.99 -6.75
C ILE A 104 -1.72 -2.00 -7.57
N PRO A 105 -1.49 -3.23 -7.07
CA PRO A 105 -0.91 -4.29 -7.87
C PRO A 105 -1.82 -4.70 -9.04
N ARG A 106 -1.24 -4.92 -10.23
CA ARG A 106 -2.01 -5.22 -11.46
C ARG A 106 -2.88 -6.48 -11.34
N TRP A 107 -2.47 -7.45 -10.54
CA TRP A 107 -3.21 -8.70 -10.32
C TRP A 107 -4.45 -8.55 -9.43
N THR A 108 -4.79 -7.33 -8.97
CA THR A 108 -6.00 -7.05 -8.16
C THR A 108 -7.01 -6.16 -8.92
N PRO A 109 -7.69 -6.65 -9.97
CA PRO A 109 -8.61 -5.84 -10.77
C PRO A 109 -9.77 -5.26 -9.94
N ALA A 110 -10.30 -6.01 -8.97
CA ALA A 110 -11.38 -5.55 -8.09
C ALA A 110 -11.02 -4.27 -7.31
N VAL A 111 -9.75 -4.09 -6.93
CA VAL A 111 -9.28 -2.88 -6.23
C VAL A 111 -9.16 -1.70 -7.19
N VAL A 112 -8.79 -1.96 -8.45
CA VAL A 112 -8.76 -0.94 -9.51
C VAL A 112 -10.17 -0.43 -9.77
N GLU A 113 -11.12 -1.32 -10.03
CA GLU A 113 -12.53 -0.97 -10.28
C GLU A 113 -13.14 -0.22 -9.10
N ALA A 114 -12.86 -0.67 -7.86
CA ALA A 114 -13.29 0.03 -6.66
C ALA A 114 -12.73 1.45 -6.56
N ALA A 115 -11.46 1.66 -6.87
CA ALA A 115 -10.84 2.98 -6.88
C ALA A 115 -11.42 3.87 -7.98
N GLU A 116 -11.57 3.35 -9.20
CA GLU A 116 -12.13 4.08 -10.34
C GLU A 116 -13.59 4.51 -10.08
N SER A 117 -14.39 3.65 -9.44
CA SER A 117 -15.77 3.99 -9.03
C SER A 117 -15.85 5.16 -8.04
N LEU A 118 -14.74 5.48 -7.36
CA LEU A 118 -14.61 6.58 -6.41
C LEU A 118 -13.92 7.81 -7.02
N GLY A 119 -13.73 7.84 -8.34
CA GLY A 119 -13.15 8.96 -9.07
C GLY A 119 -11.62 8.97 -9.11
N PHE A 120 -10.96 7.86 -8.77
CA PHE A 120 -9.53 7.74 -9.08
C PHE A 120 -9.34 7.52 -10.58
N GLU A 121 -8.35 8.19 -11.14
CA GLU A 121 -7.95 7.99 -12.53
C GLU A 121 -6.57 7.33 -12.59
N LYS A 122 -6.42 6.40 -13.53
CA LYS A 122 -5.12 5.77 -13.81
C LYS A 122 -4.17 6.80 -14.41
N ARG A 123 -3.15 7.20 -13.65
CA ARG A 123 -2.14 8.16 -14.11
C ARG A 123 -0.87 7.51 -14.66
N VAL A 124 -0.39 6.46 -14.01
CA VAL A 124 0.88 5.79 -14.35
C VAL A 124 0.71 4.28 -14.13
N GLU A 125 1.25 3.49 -15.05
CA GLU A 125 1.41 2.05 -14.88
C GLU A 125 2.89 1.72 -14.71
N TYR A 126 3.24 1.09 -13.58
CA TYR A 126 4.59 0.63 -13.34
C TYR A 126 4.69 -0.88 -13.60
N LEU A 127 5.43 -1.26 -14.64
CA LEU A 127 5.82 -2.65 -14.88
C LEU A 127 7.00 -3.01 -13.97
N LYS A 128 6.72 -3.14 -12.67
CA LYS A 128 7.71 -3.63 -11.69
C LYS A 128 7.86 -5.13 -11.95
N MET A 129 9.04 -5.55 -12.42
CA MET A 129 9.41 -6.92 -12.81
C MET A 129 9.03 -7.25 -14.26
N GLY A 130 9.90 -6.92 -15.23
CA GLY A 130 9.81 -7.40 -16.62
C GLY A 130 9.97 -8.92 -16.75
N LEU A 131 9.07 -9.67 -16.10
CA LEU A 131 8.96 -11.12 -16.16
C LEU A 131 7.56 -11.42 -16.69
N VAL A 132 7.53 -11.78 -17.97
CA VAL A 132 6.43 -12.52 -18.56
C VAL A 132 6.62 -13.96 -18.11
N LEU A 133 5.62 -14.53 -17.44
CA LEU A 133 5.51 -15.98 -17.30
C LEU A 133 4.64 -16.50 -18.44
#